data_AF-A0AAU6EJ09-F1
#
_entry.id   AF-A0AAU6EJ09-F1
#
_cell.length_a   1.000
_cell.length_b   1.000
_cell.length_c   1.000
_cell.angle_alpha   90.00
_cell.angle_beta   90.00
_cell.angle_gamma   90.00
#
_symmetry.space_group_name_H-M   'P 1'
#
loop_
_entity.id
_entity.type
_entity.pdbx_description
1 polymer ?
#
loop_
_entity_poly.entity_id
_entity_poly.type
_entity_poly.pdbx_seq_one_letter_code
_entity_poly.pdbx_strand_id
1 'polypeptide(L)'
;MPNVNSAPPVPGLAAFNALGAEEAEAGLLACCASRAFAREVAASRPYRDLDRLAEVAETAVRGLDWSGVSEALAAHPRIGEPPRAAERPPAAEPSREDGPVAGSAPSGHPGHPEPVAGFASPGHSERRLEHPERHSEREAAWSRGEQAGVDTAGREVLDRLAEGNRAYERRFGHVYLICATGLSAGEMLARLTERLGNDEDTERDVVRTELAKITRLRLAKLLGAAA
;
A
#
# COMPACT_ATOMS: atom_id res chain seq x y z
N MET A 1 14.45 22.09 8.89
CA MET A 1 13.96 22.03 7.49
C MET A 1 12.63 21.28 7.51
N PRO A 2 11.48 21.94 7.32
CA PRO A 2 10.22 21.22 7.19
C PRO A 2 10.24 20.39 5.88
N ASN A 3 9.88 19.12 5.99
CA ASN A 3 9.89 18.13 4.91
C ASN A 3 8.81 18.45 3.85
N VAL A 4 9.18 18.60 2.58
CA VAL A 4 8.34 19.10 1.47
C VAL A 4 7.75 18.00 0.57
N ASN A 5 7.67 16.74 1.02
CA ASN A 5 7.22 15.63 0.16
C ASN A 5 5.84 15.03 0.51
N SER A 6 4.93 15.86 1.02
CA SER A 6 3.49 15.59 0.93
C SER A 6 2.96 16.24 -0.34
N ALA A 7 2.39 15.47 -1.27
CA ALA A 7 1.44 16.09 -2.18
C ALA A 7 0.32 16.65 -1.30
N PRO A 8 -0.02 17.94 -1.41
CA PRO A 8 -1.01 18.54 -0.53
C PRO A 8 -2.35 17.81 -0.71
N PRO A 9 -3.17 17.65 0.34
CA PRO A 9 -4.57 17.28 0.15
C PRO A 9 -5.15 18.20 -0.92
N VAL A 10 -5.89 17.67 -1.90
CA VAL A 10 -6.55 18.54 -2.88
C VAL A 10 -7.52 19.39 -2.06
N PRO A 11 -7.36 20.73 -2.00
CA PRO A 11 -8.15 21.56 -1.12
C PRO A 11 -9.56 21.65 -1.69
N GLY A 12 -10.40 20.69 -1.28
CA GLY A 12 -11.79 20.57 -1.68
C GLY A 12 -12.03 20.11 -3.12
N LEU A 13 -13.32 19.89 -3.39
CA LEU A 13 -13.83 19.37 -4.65
C LEU A 13 -13.45 20.22 -5.87
N ALA A 14 -13.40 21.55 -5.71
CA ALA A 14 -13.07 22.47 -6.80
C ALA A 14 -11.66 22.22 -7.34
N ALA A 15 -10.69 22.00 -6.46
CA ALA A 15 -9.33 21.68 -6.86
C ALA A 15 -9.25 20.33 -7.56
N PHE A 16 -9.95 19.31 -7.04
CA PHE A 16 -10.03 17.99 -7.68
C PHE A 16 -10.65 18.03 -9.08
N ASN A 17 -11.70 18.85 -9.28
CA ASN A 17 -12.30 19.05 -10.59
C ASN A 17 -11.37 19.73 -11.61
N ALA A 18 -10.38 20.49 -11.14
CA ALA A 18 -9.44 21.23 -11.99
C ALA A 18 -8.16 20.45 -12.34
N LEU A 19 -7.88 19.31 -11.69
CA LEU A 19 -6.69 18.50 -11.93
C LEU A 19 -6.63 17.91 -13.35
N GLY A 20 -5.42 17.65 -13.86
CA GLY A 20 -5.24 16.78 -15.03
C GLY A 20 -5.80 15.37 -14.79
N ALA A 21 -6.06 14.62 -15.86
CA ALA A 21 -6.56 13.24 -15.76
C ALA A 21 -5.63 12.35 -14.93
N GLU A 22 -4.34 12.36 -15.25
CA GLU A 22 -3.33 11.53 -14.57
C GLU A 22 -3.19 11.87 -13.08
N GLU A 23 -3.22 13.15 -12.72
CA GLU A 23 -3.11 13.60 -11.33
C GLU A 23 -4.34 13.21 -10.51
N ALA A 24 -5.54 13.32 -11.09
CA ALA A 24 -6.77 12.88 -10.44
C ALA A 24 -6.80 11.36 -10.25
N GLU A 25 -6.41 10.60 -11.27
CA GLU A 25 -6.27 9.14 -11.17
C GLU A 25 -5.29 8.74 -10.06
N ALA A 26 -4.14 9.40 -9.97
CA ALA A 26 -3.14 9.13 -8.93
C ALA A 26 -3.70 9.39 -7.51
N GLY A 27 -4.53 10.43 -7.33
CA GLY A 27 -5.21 10.68 -6.06
C GLY A 27 -6.25 9.61 -5.72
N LEU A 28 -7.01 9.16 -6.73
CA LEU A 28 -8.04 8.13 -6.59
C LEU A 28 -7.46 6.75 -6.30
N LEU A 29 -6.31 6.40 -6.89
CA LEU A 29 -5.61 5.13 -6.66
C LEU A 29 -5.17 4.95 -5.21
N ALA A 30 -4.90 6.04 -4.49
CA ALA A 30 -4.65 5.96 -3.05
C ALA A 30 -5.92 5.52 -2.29
N CYS A 31 -7.10 5.94 -2.75
CA CYS A 31 -8.37 5.59 -2.10
C CYS A 31 -8.75 4.13 -2.38
N CYS A 32 -8.61 3.69 -3.63
CA CYS A 32 -8.86 2.33 -4.10
C CYS A 32 -7.86 2.01 -5.21
N ALA A 33 -7.05 0.97 -5.02
CA ALA A 33 -5.94 0.64 -5.93
C ALA A 33 -6.39 0.10 -7.31
N SER A 34 -7.70 -0.04 -7.55
CA SER A 34 -8.22 -0.45 -8.85
C SER A 34 -8.07 0.66 -9.89
N ARG A 35 -7.40 0.35 -11.00
CA ARG A 35 -7.21 1.31 -12.10
C ARG A 35 -8.51 1.60 -12.86
N ALA A 36 -9.38 0.60 -12.97
CA ALA A 36 -10.69 0.77 -13.62
C ALA A 36 -11.52 1.80 -12.86
N PHE A 37 -11.58 1.68 -11.53
CA PHE A 37 -12.21 2.67 -10.65
C PHE A 37 -11.61 4.07 -10.85
N ALA A 38 -10.28 4.20 -10.75
CA ALA A 38 -9.63 5.51 -10.81
C ALA A 38 -9.92 6.24 -12.13
N ARG A 39 -9.86 5.53 -13.26
CA ARG A 39 -10.17 6.06 -14.59
C ARG A 39 -11.62 6.52 -14.72
N GLU A 40 -12.57 5.69 -14.28
CA GLU A 40 -13.99 5.99 -14.38
C GLU A 40 -14.37 7.24 -13.57
N VAL A 41 -13.88 7.32 -12.33
CA VAL A 41 -14.16 8.45 -11.43
C VAL A 41 -13.43 9.71 -11.89
N ALA A 42 -12.20 9.59 -12.43
CA ALA A 42 -11.50 10.74 -12.99
C ALA A 42 -12.18 11.29 -14.26
N ALA A 43 -12.69 10.40 -15.12
CA ALA A 43 -13.35 10.77 -16.38
C ALA A 43 -14.75 11.38 -16.18
N SER A 44 -15.39 11.10 -15.04
CA SER A 44 -16.74 11.60 -14.72
C SER A 44 -16.76 13.02 -14.12
N ARG A 45 -15.60 13.68 -14.00
CA ARG A 45 -15.49 15.08 -13.60
C ARG A 45 -16.03 16.02 -14.69
N PRO A 46 -16.53 17.21 -14.34
CA PRO A 46 -16.56 17.78 -12.99
C PRO A 46 -17.77 17.31 -12.17
N TYR A 47 -17.59 17.22 -10.85
CA TYR A 47 -18.65 16.93 -9.89
C TYR A 47 -19.24 18.20 -9.30
N ARG A 48 -20.57 18.22 -9.10
CA ARG A 48 -21.28 19.35 -8.51
C ARG A 48 -21.06 19.53 -7.00
N ASP A 49 -20.92 18.42 -6.27
CA ASP A 49 -20.79 18.34 -4.82
C ASP A 49 -20.11 17.02 -4.41
N LEU A 50 -19.76 16.91 -3.12
CA LEU A 50 -19.08 15.74 -2.57
C LEU A 50 -19.97 14.50 -2.59
N ASP A 51 -21.28 14.67 -2.40
CA ASP A 51 -22.24 13.56 -2.43
C ASP A 51 -22.27 12.90 -3.80
N ARG A 52 -22.28 13.69 -4.88
CA ARG A 52 -22.25 13.14 -6.24
C ARG A 52 -20.94 12.41 -6.54
N LEU A 53 -19.81 12.92 -6.07
CA LEU A 53 -18.53 12.22 -6.20
C LEU A 53 -18.57 10.88 -5.43
N ALA A 54 -19.07 10.88 -4.20
CA ALA A 54 -19.19 9.66 -3.40
C ALA A 54 -20.13 8.64 -4.06
N GLU A 55 -21.28 9.06 -4.57
CA GLU A 55 -22.22 8.20 -5.31
C GLU A 55 -21.56 7.54 -6.53
N VAL A 56 -20.85 8.33 -7.34
CA VAL A 56 -20.17 7.83 -8.55
C VAL A 56 -19.04 6.88 -8.16
N ALA A 57 -18.24 7.22 -7.16
CA ALA A 57 -17.18 6.36 -6.67
C ALA A 57 -17.71 5.02 -6.12
N GLU A 58 -18.75 5.04 -5.30
CA GLU A 58 -19.35 3.82 -4.78
C GLU A 58 -19.97 2.96 -5.90
N THR A 59 -20.61 3.61 -6.89
CA THR A 59 -21.16 2.91 -8.06
C THR A 59 -20.06 2.24 -8.86
N ALA A 60 -18.96 2.97 -9.13
CA ALA A 60 -17.80 2.44 -9.84
C ALA A 60 -17.20 1.23 -9.11
N VAL A 61 -17.03 1.29 -7.78
CA VAL A 61 -16.54 0.15 -6.99
C VAL A 61 -17.49 -1.05 -7.06
N ARG A 62 -18.81 -0.83 -6.92
CA ARG A 62 -19.80 -1.91 -7.00
C ARG A 62 -19.89 -2.52 -8.41
N GLY A 63 -19.58 -1.74 -9.44
CA GLY A 63 -19.54 -2.17 -10.84
C GLY A 63 -18.27 -2.91 -11.25
N LEU A 64 -17.25 -2.97 -10.39
CA LEU A 64 -16.01 -3.69 -10.71
C LEU A 64 -16.26 -5.19 -10.89
N ASP A 65 -15.69 -5.72 -11.97
CA ASP A 65 -15.48 -7.16 -12.09
C ASP A 65 -14.51 -7.66 -11.02
N TRP A 66 -14.43 -8.99 -10.87
CA TRP A 66 -13.58 -9.58 -9.83
C TRP A 66 -12.09 -9.29 -10.02
N SER A 67 -11.63 -9.04 -11.25
CA SER A 67 -10.24 -8.66 -11.51
C SER A 67 -9.94 -7.29 -10.91
N GLY A 68 -10.84 -6.32 -11.10
CA GLY A 68 -10.72 -4.99 -10.51
C GLY A 68 -10.81 -5.01 -8.99
N VAL A 69 -11.70 -5.83 -8.41
CA VAL A 69 -11.78 -6.01 -6.95
C VAL A 69 -10.49 -6.65 -6.42
N SER A 70 -9.98 -7.70 -7.07
CA SER A 70 -8.75 -8.38 -6.65
C SER A 70 -7.52 -7.46 -6.72
N GLU A 71 -7.43 -6.60 -7.74
CA GLU A 71 -6.41 -5.55 -7.83
C GLU A 71 -6.48 -4.62 -6.61
N ALA A 72 -7.69 -4.17 -6.23
CA ALA A 72 -7.87 -3.33 -5.05
C ALA A 72 -7.43 -4.06 -3.77
N LEU A 73 -7.88 -5.30 -3.58
CA LEU A 73 -7.56 -6.13 -2.41
C LEU A 73 -6.06 -6.37 -2.22
N ALA A 74 -5.30 -6.53 -3.30
CA ALA A 74 -3.85 -6.79 -3.24
C ALA A 74 -3.05 -5.67 -2.56
N ALA A 75 -3.61 -4.46 -2.49
CA ALA A 75 -3.02 -3.32 -1.82
C ALA A 75 -3.42 -3.18 -0.34
N HIS A 76 -4.32 -4.03 0.17
CA HIS A 76 -4.77 -3.96 1.56
C HIS A 76 -3.87 -4.78 2.50
N PRO A 77 -3.35 -4.18 3.59
CA PRO A 77 -2.64 -4.93 4.63
C PRO A 77 -3.60 -5.82 5.41
N ARG A 78 -3.07 -6.91 5.99
CA ARG A 78 -3.85 -7.80 6.86
C ARG A 78 -4.25 -7.09 8.15
N ILE A 79 -5.45 -7.38 8.64
CA ILE A 79 -5.96 -6.83 9.90
C ILE A 79 -5.36 -7.60 11.07
N GLY A 80 -4.76 -6.89 12.03
CA GLY A 80 -4.16 -7.50 13.23
C GLY A 80 -2.68 -7.89 13.09
N GLU A 81 -2.08 -7.72 11.92
CA GLU A 81 -0.63 -7.75 11.75
C GLU A 81 -0.09 -6.31 11.72
N PRO A 82 1.05 -6.01 12.38
CA PRO A 82 1.70 -4.73 12.15
C PRO A 82 2.01 -4.59 10.64
N PRO A 83 1.93 -3.38 10.04
CA PRO A 83 2.41 -3.18 8.69
C PRO A 83 3.84 -3.71 8.63
N ARG A 84 4.13 -4.60 7.66
CA ARG A 84 5.46 -5.20 7.52
C ARG A 84 6.49 -4.08 7.62
N ALA A 85 7.28 -4.07 8.69
CA ALA A 85 8.53 -3.34 8.67
C ALA A 85 9.29 -3.93 7.48
N ALA A 86 9.69 -3.07 6.53
CA ALA A 86 10.55 -3.48 5.42
C ALA A 86 11.64 -4.40 5.99
N GLU A 87 11.77 -5.60 5.45
CA GLU A 87 12.72 -6.59 5.93
C GLU A 87 14.10 -5.94 5.93
N ARG A 88 14.59 -5.59 7.12
CA ARG A 88 15.96 -5.14 7.29
C ARG A 88 16.83 -6.37 7.01
N PRO A 89 17.72 -6.34 6.01
CA PRO A 89 18.62 -7.47 5.77
C PRO A 89 19.37 -7.78 7.07
N PRO A 90 19.65 -9.07 7.36
CA PRO A 90 20.34 -9.44 8.58
C PRO A 90 21.66 -8.66 8.66
N ALA A 91 21.91 -8.04 9.81
CA ALA A 91 23.18 -7.39 10.07
C ALA A 91 24.30 -8.41 9.82
N ALA A 92 25.24 -8.07 8.94
CA ALA A 92 26.44 -8.86 8.73
C ALA A 92 27.13 -9.07 10.09
N GLU A 93 27.35 -10.33 10.46
CA GLU A 93 28.05 -10.67 11.69
C GLU A 93 29.46 -10.07 11.69
N PRO A 94 29.98 -9.59 12.84
CA PRO A 94 31.31 -9.02 12.89
C PRO A 94 32.36 -10.11 12.63
N SER A 95 33.11 -9.94 11.56
CA SER A 95 34.28 -10.77 11.23
C SER A 95 35.22 -10.82 12.43
N ARG A 96 35.39 -12.03 12.97
CA ARG A 96 36.46 -12.33 13.93
C ARG A 96 37.78 -12.31 13.18
N GLU A 97 38.69 -11.44 13.62
CA GLU A 97 40.09 -11.44 13.22
C GLU A 97 40.81 -12.57 13.97
N ASP A 98 41.35 -13.54 13.22
CA ASP A 98 42.40 -14.44 13.72
C ASP A 98 43.53 -14.43 12.68
N GLY A 99 44.68 -13.87 13.05
CA GLY A 99 45.93 -13.92 12.26
C GLY A 99 46.69 -15.26 12.46
N PRO A 100 48.00 -15.28 12.20
CA PRO A 100 48.65 -15.26 10.89
C PRO A 100 49.33 -16.61 10.58
N VAL A 101 49.64 -16.89 9.30
CA VAL A 101 50.58 -17.97 8.93
C VAL A 101 51.66 -17.46 7.98
N ALA A 102 52.90 -17.81 8.31
CA ALA A 102 54.15 -17.41 7.67
C ALA A 102 54.45 -18.19 6.37
N GLY A 103 55.24 -17.59 5.47
CA GLY A 103 55.83 -18.31 4.33
C GLY A 103 56.58 -17.44 3.31
N SER A 104 57.86 -17.19 3.58
CA SER A 104 59.03 -17.07 2.69
C SER A 104 58.98 -16.32 1.33
N ALA A 105 59.88 -15.33 1.24
CA ALA A 105 60.47 -14.66 0.05
C ALA A 105 61.40 -15.63 -0.78
N PRO A 106 62.03 -15.29 -1.95
CA PRO A 106 62.53 -13.95 -2.32
C PRO A 106 62.67 -13.50 -3.80
N SER A 107 62.98 -12.20 -3.92
CA SER A 107 63.88 -11.49 -4.87
C SER A 107 63.55 -11.30 -6.37
N GLY A 108 63.51 -10.00 -6.76
CA GLY A 108 63.75 -9.51 -8.13
C GLY A 108 63.31 -8.05 -8.34
N HIS A 109 64.26 -7.11 -8.46
CA HIS A 109 64.10 -5.72 -8.94
C HIS A 109 64.78 -5.62 -10.34
N PRO A 110 64.71 -4.51 -11.11
CA PRO A 110 63.73 -3.41 -11.19
C PRO A 110 63.29 -3.10 -12.66
N GLY A 111 62.36 -2.16 -12.87
CA GLY A 111 62.14 -1.57 -14.20
C GLY A 111 60.91 -0.66 -14.32
N HIS A 112 61.13 0.66 -14.33
CA HIS A 112 60.26 1.66 -14.98
C HIS A 112 60.39 1.52 -16.52
N PRO A 113 59.40 1.91 -17.35
CA PRO A 113 58.83 3.28 -17.39
C PRO A 113 57.34 3.42 -17.74
N GLU A 114 56.81 4.64 -17.60
CA GLU A 114 55.52 5.08 -18.19
C GLU A 114 55.60 5.10 -19.74
N PRO A 115 54.47 5.15 -20.50
CA PRO A 115 53.84 6.44 -20.77
C PRO A 115 52.30 6.44 -21.08
N VAL A 116 51.70 7.61 -20.82
CA VAL A 116 50.75 8.42 -21.62
C VAL A 116 49.38 7.91 -22.12
N ALA A 117 48.44 8.86 -21.98
CA ALA A 117 47.29 9.19 -22.83
C ALA A 117 46.15 8.14 -22.89
N GLY A 118 44.92 8.47 -22.48
CA GLY A 118 44.21 9.70 -22.79
C GLY A 118 43.28 9.44 -23.97
N PHE A 119 42.16 8.78 -23.72
CA PHE A 119 41.01 8.80 -24.64
C PHE A 119 39.73 8.84 -23.82
N ALA A 120 39.24 10.06 -23.59
CA ALA A 120 37.88 10.30 -23.15
C ALA A 120 36.96 10.19 -24.36
N SER A 121 35.88 9.42 -24.22
CA SER A 121 34.68 9.54 -25.05
C SER A 121 33.46 9.02 -24.27
N PRO A 122 32.25 9.49 -24.60
CA PRO A 122 31.34 10.02 -23.59
C PRO A 122 30.17 9.08 -23.26
N GLY A 123 29.62 9.28 -22.05
CA GLY A 123 28.17 9.38 -21.85
C GLY A 123 27.36 8.10 -21.99
N HIS A 124 27.49 7.18 -21.02
CA HIS A 124 26.34 6.40 -20.59
C HIS A 124 25.71 7.10 -19.39
N SER A 125 24.71 7.92 -19.67
CA SER A 125 23.71 8.34 -18.69
C SER A 125 22.95 7.11 -18.22
N GLU A 126 23.45 6.49 -17.16
CA GLU A 126 22.75 5.45 -16.43
C GLU A 126 21.43 6.03 -15.92
N ARG A 127 20.32 5.59 -16.53
CA ARG A 127 18.98 5.75 -16.00
C ARG A 127 18.92 5.04 -14.65
N ARG A 128 19.01 5.82 -13.57
CA ARG A 128 18.62 5.39 -12.24
C ARG A 128 17.09 5.24 -12.19
N LEU A 129 16.65 4.00 -12.38
CA LEU A 129 15.29 3.57 -12.03
C LEU A 129 15.26 3.31 -10.53
N GLU A 130 14.68 4.22 -9.75
CA GLU A 130 14.21 3.97 -8.39
C GLU A 130 12.94 4.82 -8.17
N HIS A 131 11.84 4.44 -7.52
CA HIS A 131 11.58 3.54 -6.38
C HIS A 131 10.07 3.14 -6.34
N PRO A 132 9.71 1.91 -5.95
CA PRO A 132 8.32 1.48 -5.69
C PRO A 132 7.78 1.78 -4.26
N GLU A 133 8.45 2.58 -3.43
CA GLU A 133 8.20 2.58 -1.97
C GLU A 133 7.19 3.62 -1.44
N ARG A 134 6.73 4.58 -2.26
CA ARG A 134 5.90 5.72 -1.79
C ARG A 134 4.39 5.44 -1.67
N HIS A 135 3.90 4.34 -2.23
CA HIS A 135 2.47 3.97 -2.14
C HIS A 135 2.13 3.42 -0.73
N SER A 136 3.06 2.65 -0.17
CA SER A 136 2.94 1.91 1.09
C SER A 136 2.75 2.82 2.33
N GLU A 137 3.39 3.99 2.39
CA GLU A 137 3.33 4.88 3.56
C GLU A 137 1.95 5.53 3.78
N ARG A 138 1.22 5.82 2.69
CA ARG A 138 -0.12 6.44 2.71
C ARG A 138 -1.19 5.42 3.09
N GLU A 139 -1.11 4.24 2.49
CA GLU A 139 -1.95 3.09 2.85
C GLU A 139 -1.74 2.73 4.32
N ALA A 140 -0.49 2.73 4.81
CA ALA A 140 -0.18 2.48 6.21
C ALA A 140 -0.75 3.55 7.16
N ALA A 141 -0.80 4.83 6.77
CA ALA A 141 -1.36 5.91 7.60
C ALA A 141 -2.88 5.83 7.72
N TRP A 142 -3.59 5.50 6.65
CA TRP A 142 -5.04 5.29 6.68
C TRP A 142 -5.41 3.97 7.36
N SER A 143 -4.61 2.92 7.15
CA SER A 143 -4.76 1.64 7.83
C SER A 143 -4.64 1.75 9.36
N ARG A 144 -3.73 2.59 9.88
CA ARG A 144 -3.59 2.81 11.35
C ARG A 144 -4.86 3.41 11.98
N GLY A 145 -5.49 4.38 11.31
CA GLY A 145 -6.74 4.98 11.81
C GLY A 145 -7.97 4.07 11.59
N GLU A 146 -7.97 3.27 10.53
CA GLU A 146 -9.03 2.31 10.21
C GLU A 146 -9.03 1.12 11.20
N GLN A 147 -7.88 0.74 11.76
CA GLN A 147 -7.74 -0.41 12.66
C GLN A 147 -7.59 -0.05 14.16
N ALA A 148 -7.94 1.17 14.58
CA ALA A 148 -7.75 1.63 15.97
C ALA A 148 -8.42 0.73 17.04
N GLY A 149 -9.47 -0.02 16.68
CA GLY A 149 -10.14 -0.98 17.57
C GLY A 149 -9.35 -2.27 17.82
N VAL A 150 -8.24 -2.50 17.11
CA VAL A 150 -7.31 -3.63 17.30
C VAL A 150 -6.31 -3.33 18.43
N ASP A 151 -5.90 -2.07 18.58
CA ASP A 151 -4.82 -1.65 19.49
C ASP A 151 -5.12 -1.88 20.98
N THR A 152 -6.39 -2.02 21.36
CA THR A 152 -6.84 -2.21 22.76
C THR A 152 -7.35 -3.62 23.05
N ALA A 153 -7.29 -4.54 22.07
CA ALA A 153 -7.91 -5.85 22.19
C ALA A 153 -7.10 -6.82 23.06
N GLY A 154 -7.80 -7.68 23.81
CA GLY A 154 -7.17 -8.77 24.54
C GLY A 154 -6.49 -9.78 23.61
N ARG A 155 -5.39 -10.38 24.07
CA ARG A 155 -4.55 -11.29 23.27
C ARG A 155 -5.34 -12.43 22.61
N GLU A 156 -6.33 -12.97 23.32
CA GLU A 156 -7.20 -14.04 22.80
C GLU A 156 -7.99 -13.61 21.55
N VAL A 157 -8.53 -12.37 21.54
CA VAL A 157 -9.29 -11.84 20.40
C VAL A 157 -8.37 -11.67 19.19
N LEU A 158 -7.16 -11.18 19.41
CA LEU A 158 -6.15 -11.01 18.35
C LEU A 158 -5.72 -12.36 17.77
N ASP A 159 -5.46 -13.37 18.61
CA ASP A 159 -5.08 -14.70 18.15
C ASP A 159 -6.21 -15.36 17.32
N ARG A 160 -7.47 -15.19 17.75
CA ARG A 160 -8.65 -15.66 17.01
C ARG A 160 -8.85 -14.92 15.69
N LEU A 161 -8.62 -13.60 15.66
CA LEU A 161 -8.70 -12.80 14.44
C LEU A 161 -7.61 -13.25 13.46
N ALA A 162 -6.39 -13.51 13.92
CA ALA A 162 -5.31 -14.01 13.08
C ALA A 162 -5.62 -15.40 12.49
N GLU A 163 -6.18 -16.33 13.28
CA GLU A 163 -6.60 -17.62 12.74
C GLU A 163 -7.77 -17.49 11.76
N GLY A 164 -8.75 -16.64 12.07
CA GLY A 164 -9.86 -16.36 11.17
C GLY A 164 -9.40 -15.80 9.83
N ASN A 165 -8.43 -14.86 9.82
CA ASN A 165 -7.86 -14.32 8.58
C ASN A 165 -7.23 -15.42 7.73
N ARG A 166 -6.43 -16.31 8.35
CA ARG A 166 -5.84 -17.45 7.63
C ARG A 166 -6.90 -18.41 7.09
N ALA A 167 -7.94 -18.69 7.87
CA ALA A 167 -9.06 -19.53 7.42
C ALA A 167 -9.82 -18.91 6.25
N TYR A 168 -10.02 -17.59 6.29
CA TYR A 168 -10.68 -16.83 5.25
C TYR A 168 -9.87 -16.82 3.95
N GLU A 169 -8.57 -16.52 4.02
CA GLU A 169 -7.68 -16.57 2.85
C GLU A 169 -7.63 -17.98 2.24
N ARG A 170 -7.59 -19.04 3.05
CA ARG A 170 -7.65 -20.42 2.55
C ARG A 170 -8.95 -20.75 1.83
N ARG A 171 -10.07 -20.17 2.26
CA ARG A 171 -11.40 -20.46 1.70
C ARG A 171 -11.67 -19.68 0.42
N PHE A 172 -11.48 -18.37 0.46
CA PHE A 172 -11.89 -17.45 -0.61
C PHE A 172 -10.72 -17.01 -1.51
N GLY A 173 -9.48 -17.30 -1.13
CA GLY A 173 -8.29 -17.00 -1.95
C GLY A 173 -7.88 -15.53 -1.94
N HIS A 174 -8.45 -14.71 -1.05
CA HIS A 174 -8.10 -13.30 -0.89
C HIS A 174 -8.16 -12.87 0.57
N VAL A 175 -7.57 -11.72 0.87
CA VAL A 175 -7.54 -11.14 2.23
C VAL A 175 -8.95 -10.83 2.72
N TYR A 176 -9.16 -10.94 4.04
CA TYR A 176 -10.37 -10.47 4.69
C TYR A 176 -10.40 -8.94 4.67
N LEU A 177 -11.40 -8.40 3.97
CA LEU A 177 -11.63 -6.96 3.89
C LEU A 177 -12.86 -6.56 4.69
N ILE A 178 -12.72 -5.58 5.57
CA ILE A 178 -13.83 -4.93 6.28
C ILE A 178 -13.51 -3.45 6.51
N CYS A 179 -14.53 -2.59 6.41
CA CYS A 179 -14.45 -1.22 6.88
C CYS A 179 -14.40 -1.21 8.42
N ALA A 180 -13.18 -1.15 8.96
CA ALA A 180 -12.93 -1.27 10.39
C ALA A 180 -13.24 0.01 11.20
N THR A 181 -13.50 1.15 10.53
CA THR A 181 -13.88 2.40 11.20
C THR A 181 -15.10 2.21 12.09
N GLY A 182 -14.93 2.50 13.39
CA GLY A 182 -15.97 2.38 14.40
C GLY A 182 -16.19 0.96 14.94
N LEU A 183 -15.42 -0.04 14.50
CA LEU A 183 -15.54 -1.42 14.98
C LEU A 183 -14.46 -1.76 16.02
N SER A 184 -14.87 -2.47 17.05
CA SER A 184 -13.95 -3.18 17.96
C SER A 184 -13.38 -4.44 17.32
N ALA A 185 -12.26 -4.94 17.83
CA ALA A 185 -11.70 -6.23 17.39
C ALA A 185 -12.68 -7.41 17.58
N GLY A 186 -13.50 -7.38 18.63
CA GLY A 186 -14.53 -8.39 18.87
C GLY A 186 -15.60 -8.40 17.79
N GLU A 187 -16.06 -7.23 17.35
CA GLU A 187 -17.03 -7.10 16.26
C GLU A 187 -16.43 -7.51 14.91
N MET A 188 -15.17 -7.14 14.65
CA MET A 188 -14.44 -7.58 13.45
C MET A 188 -14.34 -9.10 13.40
N LEU A 189 -14.02 -9.75 14.53
CA LEU A 189 -13.94 -11.20 14.65
C LEU A 189 -15.32 -11.87 14.49
N ALA A 190 -16.38 -11.29 15.06
CA ALA A 190 -17.73 -11.82 14.91
C ALA A 190 -18.17 -11.83 13.43
N ARG A 191 -17.96 -10.71 12.72
CA ARG A 191 -18.28 -10.61 11.29
C ARG A 191 -17.40 -11.51 10.42
N LEU A 192 -16.12 -11.65 10.75
CA LEU A 192 -15.23 -12.61 10.10
C LEU A 192 -15.75 -14.05 10.24
N THR A 193 -16.16 -14.42 11.46
CA THR A 193 -16.68 -15.75 11.75
C THR A 193 -17.99 -16.02 11.00
N GLU A 194 -18.88 -15.05 10.92
CA GLU A 194 -20.12 -15.12 10.13
C GLU A 194 -19.83 -15.30 8.64
N ARG A 195 -18.95 -14.46 8.08
CA ARG A 195 -18.60 -14.45 6.64
C ARG A 195 -17.89 -15.71 6.17
N LEU A 196 -17.20 -16.43 7.05
CA LEU A 196 -16.67 -17.75 6.73
C LEU A 196 -17.75 -18.77 6.34
N GLY A 197 -19.02 -18.52 6.72
CA GLY A 197 -20.18 -19.33 6.32
C GLY A 197 -20.75 -18.99 4.94
N ASN A 198 -20.35 -17.89 4.31
CA ASN A 198 -20.89 -17.46 3.02
C ASN A 198 -20.46 -18.39 1.88
N ASP A 199 -21.30 -18.48 0.85
CA ASP A 199 -20.87 -18.91 -0.47
C ASP A 199 -20.03 -17.83 -1.18
N GLU A 200 -19.36 -18.22 -2.26
CA GLU A 200 -18.42 -17.37 -2.99
C GLU A 200 -19.08 -16.09 -3.54
N ASP A 201 -20.28 -16.21 -4.13
CA ASP A 201 -20.94 -15.07 -4.76
C ASP A 201 -21.43 -14.06 -3.71
N THR A 202 -22.05 -14.57 -2.64
CA THR A 202 -22.45 -13.76 -1.48
C THR A 202 -21.25 -13.04 -0.88
N GLU A 203 -20.11 -13.72 -0.70
CA GLU A 203 -18.93 -13.11 -0.11
C GLU A 203 -18.34 -12.03 -1.02
N ARG A 204 -18.31 -12.24 -2.33
CA ARG A 204 -17.84 -11.22 -3.28
C ARG A 204 -18.68 -9.94 -3.22
N ASP A 205 -19.99 -10.06 -3.04
CA ASP A 205 -20.88 -8.91 -2.90
C ASP A 205 -20.68 -8.18 -1.57
N VAL A 206 -20.41 -8.92 -0.49
CA VAL A 206 -20.01 -8.34 0.80
C VAL A 206 -18.68 -7.59 0.66
N VAL A 207 -17.69 -8.18 0.00
CA VAL A 207 -16.38 -7.56 -0.23
C VAL A 207 -16.51 -6.25 -1.02
N ARG A 208 -17.29 -6.23 -2.11
CA ARG A 208 -17.56 -5.00 -2.87
C ARG A 208 -18.19 -3.93 -1.99
N THR A 209 -19.12 -4.32 -1.13
CA THR A 209 -19.79 -3.41 -0.20
C THR A 209 -18.82 -2.82 0.81
N GLU A 210 -17.93 -3.63 1.39
CA GLU A 210 -16.89 -3.15 2.31
C GLU A 210 -15.86 -2.26 1.62
N LEU A 211 -15.42 -2.61 0.41
CA LEU A 211 -14.52 -1.79 -0.39
C LEU A 211 -15.13 -0.42 -0.73
N ALA A 212 -16.43 -0.36 -1.04
CA ALA A 212 -17.12 0.90 -1.31
C ALA A 212 -17.15 1.81 -0.07
N LYS A 213 -17.38 1.26 1.13
CA LYS A 213 -17.32 2.00 2.41
C LYS A 213 -15.94 2.60 2.67
N ILE A 214 -14.89 1.78 2.50
CA ILE A 214 -13.49 2.24 2.69
C ILE A 214 -13.16 3.34 1.67
N THR A 215 -13.53 3.14 0.40
CA THR A 215 -13.33 4.12 -0.67
C THR A 215 -13.96 5.47 -0.33
N ARG A 216 -15.23 5.47 0.13
CA ARG A 216 -15.94 6.68 0.54
C ARG A 216 -15.20 7.43 1.65
N LEU A 217 -14.75 6.73 2.69
CA LEU A 217 -14.01 7.34 3.81
C LEU A 217 -12.68 7.93 3.35
N ARG A 218 -11.95 7.25 2.47
CA ARG A 218 -10.67 7.74 1.94
C ARG A 218 -10.85 8.93 1.01
N LEU A 219 -11.93 8.98 0.22
CA LEU A 219 -12.27 10.14 -0.61
C LEU A 219 -12.56 11.38 0.24
N ALA A 220 -13.32 11.24 1.32
CA ALA A 220 -13.57 12.35 2.24
C ALA A 220 -12.25 12.91 2.81
N LYS A 221 -11.35 12.03 3.26
CA LYS A 221 -10.01 12.40 3.75
C LYS A 221 -9.15 13.06 2.67
N LEU A 222 -9.14 12.52 1.44
CA LEU A 222 -8.36 13.06 0.31
C LEU A 222 -8.73 14.51 -0.01
N LEU A 223 -10.01 14.86 0.12
CA LEU A 223 -10.57 16.17 -0.21
C LEU A 223 -10.60 17.14 0.97
N GLY A 224 -10.07 16.73 2.13
CA GLY A 224 -10.07 17.53 3.35
C GLY A 224 -11.45 17.74 3.97
N ALA A 225 -12.43 16.90 3.62
CA ALA A 225 -13.71 16.87 4.33
C ALA A 225 -13.54 16.13 5.66
N ALA A 226 -14.13 16.65 6.74
CA ALA A 226 -14.19 15.91 8.00
C ALA A 226 -14.97 14.60 7.76
N ALA A 227 -14.31 13.47 8.03
CA ALA A 227 -14.86 12.12 7.92
C ALA A 227 -15.79 11.79 9.09
#